data_AF-A0A967DL51-F1
#
_entry.id   AF-A0A967DL51-F1
#
_cell.length_a   1.000
_cell.length_b   1.000
_cell.length_c   1.000
_cell.angle_alpha   90.00
_cell.angle_beta   90.00
_cell.angle_gamma   90.00
#
_symmetry.space_group_name_H-M   'P 1'
#
loop_
_entity.id
_entity.type
_entity.pdbx_description
1 polymer ?
#
loop_
_entity_poly.entity_id
_entity_poly.type
_entity_poly.pdbx_seq_one_letter_code
_entity_poly.pdbx_strand_id
1 'polypeptide(L)'
;MASSMAPGIGDAGAQAIHLEEPEFWARGGWEENFKREWQAYYHEPWQAPNSSPDAQYRASKLKYFLYRRALAQVFSFVKEYGKSHGRTIRCYVPTHSLVNYAHWRIVSPESSLIDVGADGYIAQVWTGTARTANLYEGKRKERTFETAFLEYGAMQNLVRASGRRVWYLNDPIEDNPNHDWTDYRTNWESTLAASLFQPEVWHYEIMPWPDRVFNSLHPVRSVAPQKTVKEQELAPVGTGLGGFGTATASVEKVGIPKPYETELQSVITALGEMKQANARWESAGTANTGVLVSDTMMFQRADPNPSDANLGSFHGLALPLLKRGVPVEAVQIESASAPGFLERYKLLLLTYEGQKPPKPEFHDALSRWVMNGGALVVIDDDKDPYNSVREWWNTAPFSYTSPRQHLFGKLGLSPDFDGLQKAGKGVVVRRSLSPAALTYQAEGADAIRRAVRDAAAAVRLPWKETNSLVLRRGPYVIAAGLDESSQAVKPYVLNGRYINLFDPELAILNTVTVGAGTRLLLFDLNADKSGGQRVVAAAARVRDETTNAKVFSFRVDGIGGTNGVVRVVSKSAPREIQIGGKVVDSSQYDFAQGTVRLRFLNTIEPTLVEMYF
;
A
#
# COMPACT_ATOMS: atom_id res chain seq x y z
N MET A 1 26.04 -18.87 5.53
CA MET A 1 24.84 -18.94 4.67
C MET A 1 25.08 -18.39 3.28
N ALA A 2 25.58 -17.15 3.11
CA ALA A 2 25.79 -16.57 1.76
C ALA A 2 26.76 -17.35 0.86
N SER A 3 27.84 -17.92 1.43
CA SER A 3 28.87 -18.64 0.67
C SER A 3 28.42 -19.98 0.06
N SER A 4 27.32 -20.58 0.53
CA SER A 4 26.82 -21.87 0.03
C SER A 4 25.56 -21.75 -0.83
N MET A 5 24.72 -20.73 -0.62
CA MET A 5 23.47 -20.56 -1.38
C MET A 5 23.69 -20.03 -2.80
N ALA A 6 24.60 -19.07 -2.97
CA ALA A 6 24.70 -18.32 -4.22
C ALA A 6 25.53 -18.98 -5.34
N PRO A 7 26.55 -19.84 -5.10
CA PRO A 7 27.18 -20.60 -6.18
C PRO A 7 26.19 -21.51 -6.90
N GLY A 8 25.38 -22.28 -6.16
CA GLY A 8 24.40 -23.20 -6.76
C GLY A 8 23.26 -22.51 -7.52
N ILE A 9 22.78 -21.36 -7.03
CA ILE A 9 21.72 -20.57 -7.70
C ILE A 9 22.26 -19.81 -8.92
N GLY A 10 23.49 -19.29 -8.80
CA GLY A 10 24.20 -18.63 -9.88
C GLY A 10 24.46 -19.58 -11.05
N ASP A 11 25.03 -20.76 -10.77
CA ASP A 11 25.37 -21.76 -11.78
C ASP A 11 24.12 -22.30 -12.50
N ALA A 12 22.95 -22.28 -11.85
CA ALA A 12 21.65 -22.68 -12.42
C ALA A 12 21.02 -21.66 -13.39
N GLY A 13 21.67 -20.51 -13.64
CA GLY A 13 21.18 -19.54 -14.62
C GLY A 13 20.19 -18.49 -14.08
N ALA A 14 20.10 -18.31 -12.76
CA ALA A 14 19.18 -17.33 -12.15
C ALA A 14 19.42 -15.89 -12.63
N GLN A 15 18.35 -15.20 -13.06
CA GLN A 15 18.41 -13.80 -13.54
C GLN A 15 18.18 -12.78 -12.42
N ALA A 16 17.57 -13.21 -11.32
CA ALA A 16 17.31 -12.40 -10.14
C ALA A 16 17.32 -13.28 -8.88
N ILE A 17 17.55 -12.65 -7.73
CA ILE A 17 17.41 -13.22 -6.40
C ILE A 17 16.51 -12.32 -5.58
N HIS A 18 15.53 -12.92 -4.91
CA HIS A 18 14.58 -12.25 -4.04
C HIS A 18 14.88 -12.69 -2.61
N LEU A 19 15.19 -11.75 -1.71
CA LEU A 19 15.25 -12.02 -0.28
C LEU A 19 13.95 -11.53 0.36
N GLU A 20 13.01 -12.46 0.46
CA GLU A 20 11.67 -12.24 0.98
C GLU A 20 11.67 -12.11 2.50
N GLU A 21 10.84 -11.18 2.99
CA GLU A 21 10.53 -10.96 4.41
C GLU A 21 11.78 -10.93 5.33
N PRO A 22 12.71 -9.96 5.13
CA PRO A 22 13.91 -9.85 5.96
C PRO A 22 13.58 -9.29 7.35
N GLU A 23 13.04 -10.16 8.22
CA GLU A 23 12.26 -9.70 9.37
C GLU A 23 12.59 -10.37 10.72
N PHE A 24 12.63 -9.57 11.80
CA PHE A 24 12.72 -10.07 13.17
C PHE A 24 11.46 -9.74 13.96
N TRP A 25 10.99 -10.67 14.78
CA TRP A 25 10.01 -10.34 15.81
C TRP A 25 10.56 -9.32 16.82
N ALA A 26 9.78 -8.27 17.11
CA ALA A 26 10.13 -7.25 18.11
C ALA A 26 10.36 -7.87 19.50
N ARG A 27 9.70 -8.99 19.82
CA ARG A 27 9.86 -9.76 21.07
C ARG A 27 11.07 -10.69 21.14
N GLY A 28 11.79 -10.92 20.03
CA GLY A 28 12.98 -11.78 19.99
C GLY A 28 14.24 -11.13 20.60
N GLY A 29 15.40 -11.75 20.41
CA GLY A 29 16.70 -11.22 20.85
C GLY A 29 17.24 -11.84 22.15
N TRP A 30 16.96 -13.12 22.37
CA TRP A 30 17.33 -13.88 23.57
C TRP A 30 18.40 -14.94 23.31
N GLU A 31 18.65 -15.23 22.03
CA GLU A 31 19.60 -16.23 21.58
C GLU A 31 21.05 -15.80 21.84
N GLU A 32 21.94 -16.74 22.16
CA GLU A 32 23.35 -16.45 22.44
C GLU A 32 24.06 -15.70 21.30
N ASN A 33 23.69 -15.99 20.05
CA ASN A 33 24.20 -15.24 18.89
C ASN A 33 23.79 -13.77 18.94
N PHE A 34 22.54 -13.47 19.33
CA PHE A 34 22.08 -12.09 19.46
C PHE A 34 22.79 -11.37 20.62
N LYS A 35 23.00 -12.05 21.75
CA LYS A 35 23.76 -11.51 22.89
C LYS A 35 25.19 -11.14 22.50
N ARG A 36 25.85 -11.97 21.69
CA ARG A 36 27.16 -11.67 21.10
C ARG A 36 27.13 -10.46 20.18
N GLU A 37 26.16 -10.39 19.27
CA GLU A 37 26.00 -9.23 18.38
C GLU A 37 25.70 -7.94 19.15
N TRP A 38 24.95 -8.02 20.26
CA TRP A 38 24.74 -6.89 21.14
C TRP A 38 26.04 -6.35 21.73
N GLN A 39 26.85 -7.23 22.32
CA GLN A 39 28.14 -6.85 22.87
C GLN A 39 29.08 -6.30 21.80
N ALA A 40 29.07 -6.87 20.59
CA ALA A 40 29.87 -6.38 19.48
C ALA A 40 29.41 -5.01 18.97
N TYR A 41 28.09 -4.76 18.91
CA TYR A 41 27.53 -3.53 18.37
C TYR A 41 27.53 -2.36 19.36
N TYR A 42 27.19 -2.62 20.62
CA TYR A 42 27.06 -1.58 21.65
C TYR A 42 28.27 -1.47 22.58
N HIS A 43 29.19 -2.44 22.57
CA HIS A 43 30.31 -2.51 23.52
C HIS A 43 29.86 -2.51 24.99
N GLU A 44 28.68 -3.07 25.26
CA GLU A 44 28.06 -3.17 26.58
C GLU A 44 27.57 -4.61 26.81
N PRO A 45 27.47 -5.08 28.07
CA PRO A 45 26.78 -6.33 28.38
C PRO A 45 25.36 -6.35 27.80
N TRP A 46 24.92 -7.53 27.33
CA TRP A 46 23.55 -7.70 26.86
C TRP A 46 22.56 -7.41 27.98
N GLN A 47 21.48 -6.73 27.62
CA GLN A 47 20.36 -6.45 28.49
C GLN A 47 19.13 -7.17 27.96
N ALA A 48 18.32 -7.74 28.84
CA ALA A 48 17.08 -8.39 28.46
C ALA A 48 16.16 -7.36 27.76
N PRO A 49 15.65 -7.65 26.55
CA PRO A 49 14.82 -6.69 25.82
C PRO A 49 13.61 -6.16 26.59
N ASN A 50 13.02 -6.97 27.48
CA ASN A 50 11.87 -6.60 28.29
C ASN A 50 12.22 -5.89 29.62
N SER A 51 13.50 -5.62 29.90
CA SER A 51 13.93 -5.03 31.18
C SER A 51 13.63 -3.53 31.30
N SER A 52 13.56 -2.81 30.17
CA SER A 52 13.24 -1.39 30.11
C SER A 52 12.86 -0.98 28.68
N PRO A 53 12.19 0.17 28.49
CA PRO A 53 11.99 0.75 27.17
C PRO A 53 13.30 0.98 26.40
N ASP A 54 14.39 1.39 27.06
CA ASP A 54 15.70 1.57 26.43
C ASP A 54 16.25 0.25 25.88
N ALA A 55 16.21 -0.82 26.69
CA ALA A 55 16.66 -2.14 26.27
C ALA A 55 15.84 -2.69 25.10
N GLN A 56 14.52 -2.51 25.13
CA GLN A 56 13.63 -2.91 24.03
C GLN A 56 14.00 -2.16 22.75
N TYR A 57 14.09 -0.83 22.82
CA TYR A 57 14.33 0.03 21.67
C TYR A 57 15.67 -0.31 21.01
N ARG A 58 16.72 -0.46 21.83
CA ARG A 58 18.06 -0.85 21.39
C ARG A 58 18.11 -2.27 20.83
N ALA A 59 17.31 -3.20 21.35
CA ALA A 59 17.20 -4.54 20.79
C ALA A 59 16.58 -4.51 19.39
N SER A 60 15.50 -3.74 19.19
CA SER A 60 14.91 -3.54 17.87
C SER A 60 15.85 -2.80 16.91
N LYS A 61 16.55 -1.75 17.36
CA LYS A 61 17.56 -1.07 16.56
C LYS A 61 18.69 -2.00 16.11
N LEU A 62 19.12 -2.92 16.97
CA LEU A 62 20.12 -3.94 16.60
C LEU A 62 19.56 -4.93 15.58
N LYS A 63 18.33 -5.44 15.77
CA LYS A 63 17.65 -6.31 14.79
C LYS A 63 17.60 -5.68 13.39
N TYR A 64 17.19 -4.41 13.34
CA TYR A 64 17.20 -3.59 12.13
C TYR A 64 18.59 -3.56 11.48
N PHE A 65 19.63 -3.24 12.26
CA PHE A 65 21.01 -3.22 11.77
C PHE A 65 21.48 -4.58 11.24
N LEU A 66 21.18 -5.67 11.96
CA LEU A 66 21.60 -7.01 11.61
C LEU A 66 20.99 -7.47 10.28
N TYR A 67 19.70 -7.23 10.05
CA TYR A 67 19.07 -7.55 8.77
C TYR A 67 19.62 -6.71 7.63
N ARG A 68 19.77 -5.39 7.83
CA ARG A 68 20.39 -4.52 6.83
C ARG A 68 21.77 -5.04 6.43
N ARG A 69 22.59 -5.42 7.42
CA ARG A 69 23.93 -5.98 7.19
C ARG A 69 23.88 -7.30 6.43
N ALA A 70 22.95 -8.19 6.77
CA ALA A 70 22.77 -9.46 6.08
C ALA A 70 22.39 -9.27 4.60
N LEU A 71 21.40 -8.41 4.32
CA LEU A 71 20.99 -8.06 2.95
C LEU A 71 22.16 -7.49 2.15
N ALA A 72 22.90 -6.52 2.71
CA ALA A 72 24.04 -5.91 2.04
C ALA A 72 25.14 -6.94 1.71
N GLN A 73 25.41 -7.89 2.61
CA GLN A 73 26.38 -8.96 2.36
C GLN A 73 25.94 -9.90 1.24
N VAL A 74 24.67 -10.34 1.26
CA VAL A 74 24.14 -11.24 0.23
C VAL A 74 24.14 -10.54 -1.13
N PHE A 75 23.64 -9.31 -1.20
CA PHE A 75 23.60 -8.55 -2.46
C PHE A 75 24.98 -8.21 -3.00
N SER A 76 25.95 -7.87 -2.14
CA SER A 76 27.33 -7.65 -2.57
C SER A 76 27.92 -8.93 -3.17
N PHE A 77 27.75 -10.07 -2.49
CA PHE A 77 28.19 -11.36 -3.01
C PHE A 77 27.56 -11.69 -4.36
N VAL A 78 26.24 -11.58 -4.49
CA VAL A 78 25.51 -11.93 -5.72
C VAL A 78 25.96 -11.06 -6.90
N LYS A 79 26.20 -9.78 -6.65
CA LYS A 79 26.68 -8.84 -7.68
C LYS A 79 28.12 -9.12 -8.08
N GLU A 80 29.00 -9.42 -7.13
CA GLU A 80 30.38 -9.80 -7.41
C GLU A 80 30.45 -11.11 -8.20
N TYR A 81 29.66 -12.11 -7.78
CA TYR A 81 29.54 -13.38 -8.50
C TYR A 81 28.99 -13.18 -9.92
N GLY A 82 27.92 -12.39 -10.08
CA GLY A 82 27.38 -12.07 -11.41
C GLY A 82 28.46 -11.44 -12.30
N LYS A 83 29.17 -10.43 -11.77
CA LYS A 83 30.24 -9.74 -12.48
C LYS A 83 31.37 -10.68 -12.90
N SER A 84 31.82 -11.60 -12.02
CA SER A 84 32.89 -12.55 -12.36
C SER A 84 32.49 -13.58 -13.42
N HIS A 85 31.18 -13.78 -13.63
CA HIS A 85 30.63 -14.69 -14.64
C HIS A 85 30.03 -13.97 -15.85
N GLY A 86 30.27 -12.66 -16.01
CA GLY A 86 29.75 -11.89 -17.15
C GLY A 86 28.23 -11.72 -17.16
N ARG A 87 27.59 -11.77 -15.99
CA ARG A 87 26.13 -11.73 -15.82
C ARG A 87 25.71 -10.58 -14.91
N THR A 88 24.52 -10.03 -15.17
CA THR A 88 23.85 -9.11 -14.24
C THR A 88 22.73 -9.88 -13.55
N ILE A 89 22.91 -10.19 -12.26
CA ILE A 89 21.88 -10.82 -11.43
C ILE A 89 21.24 -9.72 -10.60
N ARG A 90 19.92 -9.54 -10.74
CA ARG A 90 19.17 -8.51 -10.01
C ARG A 90 18.87 -8.95 -8.58
N CYS A 91 18.84 -8.00 -7.66
CA CYS A 91 18.57 -8.23 -6.25
C CYS A 91 17.31 -7.48 -5.81
N TYR A 92 16.26 -8.21 -5.44
CA TYR A 92 14.99 -7.64 -4.99
C TYR A 92 14.70 -8.01 -3.54
N VAL A 93 13.95 -7.15 -2.86
CA VAL A 93 13.42 -7.42 -1.52
C VAL A 93 11.89 -7.34 -1.59
N PRO A 94 11.19 -8.49 -1.55
CA PRO A 94 9.78 -8.55 -1.20
C PRO A 94 9.60 -8.27 0.29
N THR A 95 8.72 -7.32 0.62
CA THR A 95 8.52 -6.86 1.99
C THR A 95 7.12 -6.29 2.20
N HIS A 96 6.57 -6.46 3.42
CA HIS A 96 5.37 -5.73 3.82
C HIS A 96 5.70 -4.26 4.11
N SER A 97 4.67 -3.42 4.21
CA SER A 97 4.89 -2.01 4.50
C SER A 97 5.36 -1.79 5.95
N LEU A 98 6.03 -0.66 6.19
CA LEU A 98 6.33 -0.15 7.54
C LEU A 98 5.10 -0.17 8.46
N VAL A 99 3.95 0.24 7.93
CA VAL A 99 2.70 0.31 8.70
C VAL A 99 2.29 -1.09 9.14
N ASN A 100 2.32 -2.07 8.24
CA ASN A 100 2.01 -3.45 8.58
C ASN A 100 3.01 -4.04 9.58
N TYR A 101 4.31 -3.95 9.32
CA TYR A 101 5.32 -4.51 10.22
C TYR A 101 5.29 -3.87 11.61
N ALA A 102 5.08 -2.56 11.71
CA ALA A 102 4.85 -1.93 13.00
C ALA A 102 3.60 -2.51 13.68
N HIS A 103 2.49 -2.69 12.97
CA HIS A 103 1.26 -3.26 13.50
C HIS A 103 1.48 -4.72 14.00
N TRP A 104 2.15 -5.55 13.18
CA TRP A 104 2.43 -6.96 13.47
C TRP A 104 3.62 -7.18 14.41
N ARG A 105 4.29 -6.11 14.85
CA ARG A 105 5.41 -6.15 15.80
C ARG A 105 6.63 -6.86 15.21
N ILE A 106 6.88 -6.57 13.95
CA ILE A 106 7.99 -7.05 13.15
C ILE A 106 8.96 -5.89 12.92
N VAL A 107 10.25 -6.19 12.91
CA VAL A 107 11.34 -5.24 12.71
C VAL A 107 12.03 -5.60 11.39
N SER A 108 12.01 -4.66 10.45
CA SER A 108 12.63 -4.77 9.13
C SER A 108 13.38 -3.48 8.79
N PRO A 109 14.46 -3.52 7.99
CA PRO A 109 15.24 -2.36 7.60
C PRO A 109 14.61 -1.41 6.57
N GLU A 110 13.27 -1.25 6.56
CA GLU A 110 12.43 -0.59 5.53
C GLU A 110 13.09 0.58 4.78
N SER A 111 13.23 1.75 5.40
CA SER A 111 13.79 2.93 4.72
C SER A 111 15.26 2.76 4.34
N SER A 112 16.02 1.92 5.05
CA SER A 112 17.43 1.65 4.74
C SER A 112 17.64 0.56 3.68
N LEU A 113 16.57 -0.07 3.18
CA LEU A 113 16.65 -0.97 2.02
C LEU A 113 17.18 -0.26 0.77
N ILE A 114 17.15 1.07 0.73
CA ILE A 114 17.77 1.91 -0.31
C ILE A 114 19.30 1.80 -0.30
N ASP A 115 19.87 1.49 0.85
CA ASP A 115 21.32 1.49 1.09
C ASP A 115 21.95 0.09 1.00
N VAL A 116 21.16 -0.99 0.94
CA VAL A 116 21.69 -2.37 0.90
C VAL A 116 22.12 -2.81 -0.51
N GLY A 117 21.89 -1.96 -1.51
CA GLY A 117 22.18 -2.27 -2.90
C GLY A 117 21.06 -3.04 -3.61
N ALA A 118 19.81 -2.99 -3.15
CA ALA A 118 18.68 -3.56 -3.87
C ALA A 118 18.48 -2.88 -5.25
N ASP A 119 18.13 -3.66 -6.27
CA ASP A 119 17.70 -3.17 -7.59
C ASP A 119 16.24 -2.67 -7.56
N GLY A 120 15.44 -3.15 -6.62
CA GLY A 120 14.07 -2.72 -6.38
C GLY A 120 13.38 -3.53 -5.29
N TYR A 121 12.08 -3.28 -5.12
CA TYR A 121 11.28 -3.84 -4.03
C TYR A 121 9.95 -4.35 -4.53
N ILE A 122 9.45 -5.41 -3.91
CA ILE A 122 8.09 -5.87 -4.13
C ILE A 122 7.31 -5.53 -2.87
N ALA A 123 6.38 -4.58 -2.99
CA ALA A 123 5.47 -4.23 -1.91
C ALA A 123 4.43 -5.34 -1.77
N GLN A 124 4.67 -6.22 -0.80
CA GLN A 124 3.75 -7.28 -0.41
C GLN A 124 2.67 -6.72 0.52
N VAL A 125 1.97 -5.69 0.03
CA VAL A 125 0.73 -5.20 0.63
C VAL A 125 -0.37 -6.00 -0.03
N TRP A 126 -1.05 -6.86 0.72
CA TRP A 126 -2.14 -7.70 0.23
C TRP A 126 -3.19 -7.93 1.30
N THR A 127 -4.29 -8.61 0.96
CA THR A 127 -5.49 -8.70 1.78
C THR A 127 -5.22 -9.07 3.24
N GLY A 128 -4.39 -10.08 3.52
CA GLY A 128 -4.07 -10.50 4.89
C GLY A 128 -3.38 -9.43 5.72
N THR A 129 -2.45 -8.68 5.13
CA THR A 129 -1.78 -7.54 5.78
C THR A 129 -2.74 -6.36 5.98
N ALA A 130 -3.43 -5.94 4.92
CA ALA A 130 -4.24 -4.73 4.89
C ALA A 130 -5.55 -4.84 5.70
N ARG A 131 -6.10 -6.04 5.86
CA ARG A 131 -7.34 -6.25 6.63
C ARG A 131 -7.10 -6.26 8.15
N THR A 132 -5.86 -6.16 8.61
CA THR A 132 -5.54 -6.05 10.05
C THR A 132 -6.39 -4.95 10.68
N ALA A 133 -7.25 -5.34 11.64
CA ALA A 133 -8.20 -4.42 12.25
C ALA A 133 -7.49 -3.30 13.02
N ASN A 134 -8.01 -2.07 12.89
CA ASN A 134 -7.52 -0.89 13.61
C ASN A 134 -8.68 -0.22 14.37
N LEU A 135 -8.37 0.76 15.23
CA LEU A 135 -9.37 1.57 15.92
C LEU A 135 -9.59 2.93 15.27
N TYR A 136 -10.86 3.31 15.15
CA TYR A 136 -11.29 4.64 14.72
C TYR A 136 -12.63 4.95 15.39
N GLU A 137 -12.76 6.13 16.00
CA GLU A 137 -13.97 6.58 16.71
C GLU A 137 -14.52 5.53 17.71
N GLY A 138 -13.62 4.89 18.46
CA GLY A 138 -13.95 3.85 19.46
C GLY A 138 -14.30 2.48 18.87
N LYS A 139 -14.21 2.29 17.55
CA LYS A 139 -14.61 1.05 16.87
C LYS A 139 -13.41 0.34 16.25
N ARG A 140 -13.12 -0.85 16.79
CA ARG A 140 -12.18 -1.81 16.18
C ARG A 140 -12.85 -2.51 15.00
N LYS A 141 -12.30 -2.37 13.80
CA LYS A 141 -12.87 -2.92 12.56
C LYS A 141 -11.76 -3.14 11.51
N GLU A 142 -11.95 -4.11 10.63
CA GLU A 142 -11.19 -4.20 9.38
C GLU A 142 -11.55 -3.03 8.46
N ARG A 143 -10.53 -2.35 7.93
CA ARG A 143 -10.67 -1.21 7.01
C ARG A 143 -9.71 -1.38 5.85
N THR A 144 -9.89 -2.50 5.13
CA THR A 144 -8.93 -3.02 4.15
C THR A 144 -8.49 -1.99 3.12
N PHE A 145 -9.43 -1.22 2.55
CA PHE A 145 -9.10 -0.17 1.59
C PHE A 145 -8.26 0.95 2.21
N GLU A 146 -8.69 1.51 3.35
CA GLU A 146 -8.01 2.62 4.00
C GLU A 146 -6.60 2.23 4.44
N THR A 147 -6.46 1.06 5.04
CA THR A 147 -5.15 0.53 5.42
C THR A 147 -4.29 0.31 4.18
N ALA A 148 -4.77 -0.41 3.15
CA ALA A 148 -4.01 -0.61 1.91
C ALA A 148 -3.60 0.70 1.24
N PHE A 149 -4.47 1.72 1.24
CA PHE A 149 -4.17 3.03 0.66
C PHE A 149 -2.98 3.69 1.37
N LEU A 150 -2.94 3.62 2.70
CA LEU A 150 -1.85 4.12 3.51
C LEU A 150 -0.56 3.30 3.32
N GLU A 151 -0.68 1.97 3.26
CA GLU A 151 0.46 1.06 3.07
C GLU A 151 1.11 1.21 1.70
N TYR A 152 0.35 1.15 0.60
CA TYR A 152 0.89 1.39 -0.74
C TYR A 152 1.44 2.82 -0.87
N GLY A 153 0.80 3.80 -0.22
CA GLY A 153 1.29 5.17 -0.14
C GLY A 153 2.68 5.27 0.52
N ALA A 154 2.91 4.51 1.60
CA ALA A 154 4.23 4.41 2.24
C ALA A 154 5.26 3.84 1.25
N MET A 155 4.92 2.78 0.52
CA MET A 155 5.80 2.17 -0.48
C MET A 155 6.09 3.08 -1.68
N GLN A 156 5.12 3.91 -2.10
CA GLN A 156 5.36 4.93 -3.12
C GLN A 156 6.36 5.99 -2.65
N ASN A 157 6.35 6.36 -1.37
CA ASN A 157 7.31 7.32 -0.84
C ASN A 157 8.75 6.79 -0.88
N LEU A 158 8.97 5.48 -0.78
CA LEU A 158 10.29 4.88 -1.02
C LEU A 158 10.76 5.10 -2.47
N VAL A 159 9.86 5.02 -3.46
CA VAL A 159 10.19 5.34 -4.87
C VAL A 159 10.64 6.79 -5.00
N ARG A 160 9.92 7.73 -4.38
CA ARG A 160 10.26 9.16 -4.43
C ARG A 160 11.62 9.47 -3.82
N ALA A 161 11.92 8.82 -2.70
CA ALA A 161 13.16 9.03 -1.99
C ALA A 161 14.38 8.41 -2.70
N SER A 162 14.19 7.24 -3.32
CA SER A 162 15.30 6.41 -3.79
C SER A 162 15.45 6.34 -5.31
N GLY A 163 14.40 6.67 -6.07
CA GLY A 163 14.30 6.42 -7.50
C GLY A 163 14.28 4.92 -7.88
N ARG A 164 14.24 4.02 -6.91
CA ARG A 164 14.27 2.57 -7.14
C ARG A 164 12.93 2.07 -7.64
N ARG A 165 12.97 0.94 -8.34
CA ARG A 165 11.75 0.31 -8.88
C ARG A 165 11.00 -0.39 -7.76
N VAL A 166 9.69 -0.14 -7.69
CA VAL A 166 8.76 -0.86 -6.83
C VAL A 166 7.72 -1.56 -7.69
N TRP A 167 7.40 -2.79 -7.32
CA TRP A 167 6.25 -3.54 -7.82
C TRP A 167 5.20 -3.66 -6.72
N TYR A 168 3.94 -3.53 -7.07
CA TYR A 168 2.83 -3.80 -6.16
C TYR A 168 2.32 -5.21 -6.36
N LEU A 169 2.45 -6.04 -5.32
CA LEU A 169 1.88 -7.38 -5.32
C LEU A 169 0.35 -7.27 -5.33
N ASN A 170 -0.26 -8.02 -6.25
CA ASN A 170 -1.70 -8.18 -6.36
C ASN A 170 -2.02 -9.67 -6.34
N ASP A 171 -2.29 -10.18 -5.13
CA ASP A 171 -2.74 -11.54 -4.90
C ASP A 171 -4.28 -11.58 -4.83
N PRO A 172 -4.96 -12.29 -5.74
CA PRO A 172 -6.43 -12.40 -5.79
C PRO A 172 -7.10 -13.04 -4.58
N ILE A 173 -6.33 -13.71 -3.73
CA ILE A 173 -6.80 -14.39 -2.51
C ILE A 173 -5.86 -14.11 -1.35
N GLU A 174 -6.21 -14.59 -0.16
CA GLU A 174 -5.41 -14.42 1.05
C GLU A 174 -5.00 -15.78 1.65
N ASP A 175 -3.99 -15.82 2.53
CA ASP A 175 -3.45 -17.06 3.12
C ASP A 175 -4.42 -17.81 4.01
N ASN A 176 -5.39 -17.12 4.61
CA ASN A 176 -6.37 -17.75 5.46
C ASN A 176 -7.37 -18.53 4.60
N PRO A 177 -7.36 -19.88 4.62
CA PRO A 177 -8.16 -20.69 3.71
C PRO A 177 -9.65 -20.75 4.10
N ASN A 178 -10.04 -20.03 5.16
CA ASN A 178 -11.38 -20.08 5.74
C ASN A 178 -12.37 -19.07 5.14
N HIS A 179 -11.93 -18.21 4.22
CA HIS A 179 -12.80 -17.24 3.56
C HIS A 179 -13.42 -17.79 2.28
N ASP A 180 -14.62 -17.30 1.95
CA ASP A 180 -15.28 -17.57 0.68
C ASP A 180 -14.82 -16.61 -0.43
N TRP A 181 -15.19 -16.93 -1.67
CA TRP A 181 -14.81 -16.14 -2.84
C TRP A 181 -15.37 -14.72 -2.86
N THR A 182 -16.47 -14.44 -2.16
CA THR A 182 -17.00 -13.07 -2.07
C THR A 182 -16.11 -12.21 -1.19
N ASP A 183 -15.66 -12.75 -0.06
CA ASP A 183 -14.71 -12.08 0.83
C ASP A 183 -13.35 -11.84 0.14
N TYR A 184 -12.76 -12.86 -0.50
CA TYR A 184 -11.51 -12.68 -1.24
C TYR A 184 -11.64 -11.60 -2.32
N ARG A 185 -12.68 -11.67 -3.15
CA ARG A 185 -12.92 -10.71 -4.23
C ARG A 185 -13.11 -9.29 -3.71
N THR A 186 -13.93 -9.10 -2.68
CA THR A 186 -14.20 -7.77 -2.10
C THR A 186 -12.95 -7.11 -1.52
N ASN A 187 -12.13 -7.91 -0.82
CA ASN A 187 -10.89 -7.40 -0.25
C ASN A 187 -9.80 -7.20 -1.30
N TRP A 188 -9.71 -8.06 -2.31
CA TRP A 188 -8.80 -7.87 -3.44
C TRP A 188 -9.14 -6.62 -4.25
N GLU A 189 -10.43 -6.39 -4.60
CA GLU A 189 -10.86 -5.14 -5.25
C GLU A 189 -10.47 -3.90 -4.41
N SER A 190 -10.52 -4.02 -3.08
CA SER A 190 -10.12 -2.94 -2.16
C SER A 190 -8.62 -2.68 -2.17
N THR A 191 -7.77 -3.71 -2.08
CA THR A 191 -6.31 -3.56 -2.10
C THR A 191 -5.82 -3.13 -3.50
N LEU A 192 -6.37 -3.71 -4.56
CA LEU A 192 -6.10 -3.32 -5.94
C LEU A 192 -6.43 -1.84 -6.17
N ALA A 193 -7.65 -1.40 -5.83
CA ALA A 193 -8.04 0.00 -6.00
C ALA A 193 -7.10 0.94 -5.22
N ALA A 194 -6.77 0.59 -3.98
CA ALA A 194 -5.82 1.33 -3.15
C ALA A 194 -4.43 1.45 -3.81
N SER A 195 -3.92 0.37 -4.40
CA SER A 195 -2.64 0.37 -5.13
C SER A 195 -2.68 1.32 -6.34
N LEU A 196 -3.81 1.35 -7.06
CA LEU A 196 -3.96 2.16 -8.27
C LEU A 196 -4.08 3.66 -7.98
N PHE A 197 -4.46 4.05 -6.76
CA PHE A 197 -4.41 5.43 -6.30
C PHE A 197 -3.00 6.00 -6.13
N GLN A 198 -1.96 5.17 -6.25
CA GLN A 198 -0.54 5.57 -6.19
C GLN A 198 0.06 5.60 -7.61
N PRO A 199 -0.12 6.70 -8.38
CA PRO A 199 0.15 6.72 -9.81
C PRO A 199 1.63 6.69 -10.19
N GLU A 200 2.53 6.92 -9.22
CA GLU A 200 3.98 6.88 -9.49
C GLU A 200 4.49 5.43 -9.60
N VAL A 201 3.68 4.45 -9.18
CA VAL A 201 3.92 3.02 -9.40
C VAL A 201 2.94 2.49 -10.44
N TRP A 202 3.50 1.72 -11.39
CA TRP A 202 2.79 1.10 -12.50
C TRP A 202 3.35 -0.29 -12.84
N HIS A 203 4.18 -0.85 -11.95
CA HIS A 203 4.64 -2.23 -12.05
C HIS A 203 3.90 -3.06 -11.00
N TYR A 204 3.50 -4.27 -11.39
CA TYR A 204 2.70 -5.15 -10.55
C TYR A 204 3.30 -6.54 -10.59
N GLU A 205 3.37 -7.19 -9.43
CA GLU A 205 3.53 -8.64 -9.36
C GLU A 205 2.12 -9.22 -9.27
N ILE A 206 1.72 -9.88 -10.34
CA ILE A 206 0.35 -10.33 -10.52
C ILE A 206 0.29 -11.80 -10.20
N MET A 207 -0.59 -12.18 -9.26
CA MET A 207 -0.88 -13.57 -8.95
C MET A 207 0.41 -14.39 -8.72
N PRO A 208 1.19 -14.06 -7.68
CA PRO A 208 2.45 -14.76 -7.37
C PRO A 208 2.26 -16.27 -7.14
N TRP A 209 1.06 -16.69 -6.70
CA TRP A 209 0.72 -18.10 -6.45
C TRP A 209 -0.53 -18.53 -7.25
N PRO A 210 -0.42 -18.71 -8.58
CA PRO A 210 -1.58 -19.03 -9.43
C PRO A 210 -2.28 -20.33 -9.07
N ASP A 211 -1.53 -21.33 -8.59
CA ASP A 211 -2.10 -22.62 -8.15
C ASP A 211 -3.07 -22.46 -6.97
N ARG A 212 -2.82 -21.49 -6.08
CA ARG A 212 -3.75 -21.22 -4.98
C ARG A 212 -5.07 -20.65 -5.49
N VAL A 213 -5.04 -19.90 -6.60
CA VAL A 213 -6.24 -19.27 -7.17
C VAL A 213 -7.05 -20.27 -8.00
N PHE A 214 -6.39 -20.98 -8.93
CA PHE A 214 -7.09 -21.80 -9.93
C PHE A 214 -7.23 -23.28 -9.57
N ASN A 215 -6.31 -23.82 -8.75
CA ASN A 215 -6.26 -25.26 -8.46
C ASN A 215 -6.74 -25.61 -7.04
N SER A 216 -7.00 -24.62 -6.18
CA SER A 216 -7.46 -24.83 -4.81
C SER A 216 -8.97 -24.68 -4.65
N LEU A 217 -9.51 -25.30 -3.61
CA LEU A 217 -10.92 -25.21 -3.24
C LEU A 217 -11.08 -24.38 -1.96
N HIS A 218 -12.06 -23.47 -1.96
CA HIS A 218 -12.35 -22.59 -0.84
C HIS A 218 -13.80 -22.74 -0.35
N PRO A 219 -14.09 -22.48 0.94
CA PRO A 219 -15.42 -22.58 1.49
C PRO A 219 -16.49 -21.84 0.68
N VAL A 220 -17.67 -22.44 0.54
CA VAL A 220 -18.84 -21.76 -0.05
C VAL A 220 -19.30 -20.58 0.82
N ARG A 221 -19.01 -20.62 2.12
CA ARG A 221 -19.23 -19.53 3.07
C ARG A 221 -18.05 -19.42 4.02
N SER A 222 -17.67 -18.18 4.33
CA SER A 222 -16.59 -17.89 5.27
C SER A 222 -16.85 -18.54 6.63
N VAL A 223 -15.82 -19.14 7.21
CA VAL A 223 -15.87 -19.81 8.51
C VAL A 223 -15.44 -18.83 9.59
N ALA A 224 -16.27 -18.64 10.62
CA ALA A 224 -15.94 -17.74 11.71
C ALA A 224 -14.67 -18.20 12.46
N PRO A 225 -13.78 -17.28 12.86
CA PRO A 225 -12.60 -17.62 13.62
C PRO A 225 -12.98 -18.20 14.99
N GLN A 226 -12.25 -19.24 15.43
CA GLN A 226 -12.49 -19.88 16.73
C GLN A 226 -11.91 -19.12 17.93
N LYS A 227 -10.97 -18.20 17.71
CA LYS A 227 -10.29 -17.43 18.78
C LYS A 227 -11.14 -16.25 19.22
N THR A 228 -11.14 -15.97 20.52
CA THR A 228 -11.79 -14.78 21.10
C THR A 228 -11.05 -13.51 20.68
N VAL A 229 -11.75 -12.36 20.67
CA VAL A 229 -11.15 -11.04 20.34
C VAL A 229 -9.91 -10.74 21.19
N LYS A 230 -9.94 -11.10 22.48
CA LYS A 230 -8.82 -10.91 23.42
C LYS A 230 -7.59 -11.76 23.08
N GLU A 231 -7.78 -12.96 22.54
CA GLU A 231 -6.68 -13.82 22.06
C GLU A 231 -6.09 -13.31 20.74
N GLN A 232 -6.91 -12.68 19.89
CA GLN A 232 -6.44 -12.03 18.65
C GLN A 232 -5.64 -10.75 18.92
N GLU A 233 -5.92 -10.02 20.02
CA GLU A 233 -5.18 -8.81 20.42
C GLU A 233 -3.79 -9.10 21.01
N LEU A 234 -3.60 -10.30 21.59
CA LEU A 234 -2.35 -10.74 22.22
C LEU A 234 -1.47 -11.59 21.29
N ALA A 235 -2.05 -12.23 20.28
CA ALA A 235 -1.30 -13.03 19.32
C ALA A 235 -0.70 -12.15 18.20
N PRO A 236 0.58 -12.33 17.83
CA PRO A 236 1.07 -11.83 16.56
C PRO A 236 0.24 -12.48 15.45
N VAL A 237 -0.46 -11.66 14.67
CA VAL A 237 -1.20 -12.11 13.49
C VAL A 237 -0.20 -12.13 12.32
N GLY A 238 -0.21 -13.18 11.49
CA GLY A 238 0.11 -12.99 10.08
C GLY A 238 1.32 -13.68 9.44
N THR A 239 2.24 -14.35 10.14
CA THR A 239 3.48 -14.85 9.48
C THR A 239 3.52 -16.37 9.21
N GLY A 240 2.37 -17.02 9.04
CA GLY A 240 2.31 -18.49 8.91
C GLY A 240 2.72 -19.30 10.17
N LEU A 241 3.36 -18.70 11.18
CA LEU A 241 3.77 -19.33 12.44
C LEU A 241 2.68 -19.30 13.53
N GLY A 242 1.60 -18.55 13.31
CA GLY A 242 0.46 -18.45 14.23
C GLY A 242 -0.64 -19.49 14.03
N GLY A 243 -0.53 -20.31 12.97
CA GLY A 243 -1.56 -21.23 12.53
C GLY A 243 -2.88 -20.51 12.24
N PHE A 244 -3.24 -20.34 10.95
CA PHE A 244 -4.66 -20.17 10.64
C PHE A 244 -5.33 -21.40 11.23
N GLY A 245 -6.21 -21.20 12.22
CA GLY A 245 -6.82 -22.30 12.95
C GLY A 245 -7.24 -23.40 11.98
N THR A 246 -6.85 -24.65 12.27
CA THR A 246 -7.20 -25.80 11.45
C THR A 246 -8.70 -25.72 11.16
N ALA A 247 -9.10 -25.68 9.90
CA ALA A 247 -10.51 -25.63 9.53
C ALA A 247 -11.25 -26.78 10.24
N THR A 248 -12.01 -26.45 11.29
CA THR A 248 -12.59 -27.45 12.22
C THR A 248 -13.95 -27.97 11.74
N ALA A 249 -14.40 -27.62 10.55
CA ALA A 249 -15.65 -28.11 10.00
C ALA A 249 -15.46 -28.56 8.55
N SER A 250 -16.06 -29.69 8.20
CA SER A 250 -16.22 -30.14 6.81
C SER A 250 -17.19 -29.20 6.09
N VAL A 251 -16.69 -28.04 5.66
CA VAL A 251 -17.46 -27.08 4.87
C VAL A 251 -17.30 -27.44 3.40
N GLU A 252 -18.40 -27.42 2.65
CA GLU A 252 -18.37 -27.56 1.19
C GLU A 252 -17.41 -26.52 0.60
N LYS A 253 -16.58 -26.95 -0.35
CA LYS A 253 -15.59 -26.09 -1.00
C LYS A 253 -15.75 -26.11 -2.50
N VAL A 254 -15.51 -24.96 -3.13
CA VAL A 254 -15.63 -24.76 -4.58
C VAL A 254 -14.39 -24.04 -5.11
N GLY A 255 -14.05 -24.31 -6.37
CA GLY A 255 -13.02 -23.56 -7.08
C GLY A 255 -13.49 -22.13 -7.40
N ILE A 256 -12.60 -21.35 -8.01
CA ILE A 256 -12.89 -19.96 -8.38
C ILE A 256 -14.15 -19.84 -9.27
N PRO A 257 -15.06 -18.89 -8.99
CA PRO A 257 -16.20 -18.64 -9.86
C PRO A 257 -15.76 -18.11 -11.23
N LYS A 258 -16.36 -18.63 -12.31
CA LYS A 258 -16.10 -18.16 -13.70
C LYS A 258 -16.19 -16.64 -13.89
N PRO A 259 -17.17 -15.93 -13.28
CA PRO A 259 -17.19 -14.47 -13.32
C PRO A 259 -15.92 -13.83 -12.73
N TYR A 260 -15.42 -14.34 -11.59
CA TYR A 260 -14.23 -13.79 -10.97
C TYR A 260 -12.96 -14.09 -11.79
N GLU A 261 -12.83 -15.27 -12.40
CA GLU A 261 -11.74 -15.57 -13.36
C GLU A 261 -11.67 -14.55 -14.52
N THR A 262 -12.85 -14.12 -15.00
CA THR A 262 -12.99 -13.19 -16.14
C THR A 262 -12.59 -11.77 -15.72
N GLU A 263 -13.01 -11.36 -14.54
CA GLU A 263 -12.61 -10.09 -13.94
C GLU A 263 -11.10 -10.01 -13.70
N LEU A 264 -10.50 -11.05 -13.09
CA LEU A 264 -9.05 -11.09 -12.86
C LEU A 264 -8.30 -10.85 -14.16
N GLN A 265 -8.64 -11.56 -15.23
CA GLN A 265 -7.99 -11.37 -16.53
C GLN A 265 -8.20 -9.95 -17.10
N SER A 266 -9.38 -9.36 -16.92
CA SER A 266 -9.67 -7.99 -17.37
C SER A 266 -8.79 -6.96 -16.68
N VAL A 267 -8.64 -7.10 -15.37
CA VAL A 267 -7.79 -6.25 -14.56
C VAL A 267 -6.32 -6.46 -14.90
N ILE A 268 -5.86 -7.71 -15.05
CA ILE A 268 -4.47 -8.03 -15.40
C ILE A 268 -4.06 -7.36 -16.70
N THR A 269 -4.92 -7.40 -17.72
CA THR A 269 -4.70 -6.68 -18.98
C THR A 269 -4.59 -5.18 -18.73
N ALA A 270 -5.49 -4.59 -17.93
CA ALA A 270 -5.46 -3.16 -17.62
C ALA A 270 -4.20 -2.75 -16.82
N LEU A 271 -3.71 -3.60 -15.91
CA LEU A 271 -2.48 -3.35 -15.14
C LEU A 271 -1.25 -3.16 -16.04
N GLY A 272 -1.21 -3.86 -17.19
CA GLY A 272 -0.18 -3.69 -18.22
C GLY A 272 -0.11 -2.28 -18.83
N GLU A 273 -1.20 -1.51 -18.71
CA GLU A 273 -1.36 -0.19 -19.32
C GLU A 273 -1.31 0.95 -18.29
N MET A 274 -0.98 0.70 -17.02
CA MET A 274 -1.03 1.72 -15.96
C MET A 274 0.09 2.77 -16.01
N LYS A 275 1.05 2.62 -16.92
CA LYS A 275 2.08 3.63 -17.22
C LYS A 275 1.46 4.79 -18.00
N GLN A 276 0.79 5.69 -17.29
CA GLN A 276 0.07 6.81 -17.87
C GLN A 276 0.80 8.13 -17.61
N ALA A 277 0.87 8.99 -18.63
CA ALA A 277 1.61 10.26 -18.55
C ALA A 277 0.98 11.27 -17.58
N ASN A 278 -0.34 11.16 -17.34
CA ASN A 278 -1.09 12.10 -16.52
C ASN A 278 -1.92 11.37 -15.48
N ALA A 279 -1.76 11.77 -14.22
CA ALA A 279 -2.63 11.39 -13.12
C ALA A 279 -3.19 12.65 -12.44
N ARG A 280 -4.50 12.69 -12.16
CA ARG A 280 -5.13 13.82 -11.48
C ARG A 280 -6.33 13.40 -10.64
N TRP A 281 -6.52 14.05 -9.50
CA TRP A 281 -7.72 13.92 -8.70
C TRP A 281 -8.90 14.59 -9.42
N GLU A 282 -9.97 13.84 -9.68
CA GLU A 282 -11.25 14.42 -10.10
C GLU A 282 -12.11 14.77 -8.88
N SER A 283 -12.04 13.93 -7.84
CA SER A 283 -12.67 14.18 -6.55
C SER A 283 -11.74 13.68 -5.45
N ALA A 284 -11.31 14.62 -4.63
CA ALA A 284 -10.64 14.37 -3.36
C ALA A 284 -10.88 15.59 -2.45
N GLY A 285 -10.63 15.39 -1.16
CA GLY A 285 -10.42 16.45 -0.19
C GLY A 285 -9.09 17.17 -0.41
N THR A 286 -8.67 17.96 0.57
CA THR A 286 -7.42 18.74 0.51
C THR A 286 -6.21 17.84 0.24
N ALA A 287 -5.55 17.99 -0.91
CA ALA A 287 -4.36 17.22 -1.25
C ALA A 287 -3.11 17.70 -0.49
N ASN A 288 -1.95 17.08 -0.76
CA ASN A 288 -0.65 17.51 -0.25
C ASN A 288 -0.55 17.54 1.29
N THR A 289 -1.28 16.61 1.93
CA THR A 289 -1.32 16.41 3.38
C THR A 289 -0.66 15.07 3.72
N GLY A 290 0.15 15.02 4.77
CA GLY A 290 0.85 13.80 5.16
C GLY A 290 0.98 13.59 6.67
N VAL A 291 1.14 12.34 7.08
CA VAL A 291 1.49 11.93 8.44
C VAL A 291 2.95 11.46 8.42
N LEU A 292 3.79 12.07 9.25
CA LEU A 292 5.21 11.75 9.33
C LEU A 292 5.40 10.40 10.04
N VAL A 293 6.13 9.48 9.42
CA VAL A 293 6.39 8.11 9.90
C VAL A 293 7.89 7.77 9.85
N SER A 294 8.31 6.84 10.70
CA SER A 294 9.70 6.45 10.94
C SER A 294 9.79 4.94 11.08
N ASP A 295 10.90 4.34 10.66
CA ASP A 295 11.14 2.90 10.86
C ASP A 295 11.13 2.53 12.34
N THR A 296 11.44 3.50 13.20
CA THR A 296 11.40 3.35 14.65
C THR A 296 10.00 3.07 15.22
N MET A 297 8.94 3.17 14.41
CA MET A 297 7.62 2.64 14.77
C MET A 297 7.68 1.17 15.16
N MET A 298 8.57 0.41 14.53
CA MET A 298 8.81 -1.01 14.84
C MET A 298 9.60 -1.21 16.15
N PHE A 299 10.23 -0.16 16.68
CA PHE A 299 11.15 -0.24 17.81
C PHE A 299 10.48 -0.02 19.16
N GLN A 300 9.15 -0.04 19.23
CA GLN A 300 8.41 0.23 20.46
C GLN A 300 7.25 -0.76 20.63
N ARG A 301 7.37 -1.95 20.04
CA ARG A 301 6.24 -2.88 19.82
C ARG A 301 6.22 -4.09 20.77
N ALA A 302 7.11 -4.13 21.75
CA ALA A 302 7.22 -5.24 22.71
C ALA A 302 7.35 -4.73 24.16
N ASP A 303 7.31 -5.68 25.09
CA ASP A 303 7.49 -5.45 26.53
C ASP A 303 8.77 -4.64 26.84
N PRO A 304 8.82 -3.89 27.95
CA PRO A 304 7.81 -3.86 29.04
C PRO A 304 6.65 -2.89 28.81
N ASN A 305 6.79 -1.92 27.90
CA ASN A 305 5.79 -0.90 27.64
C ASN A 305 5.56 -0.77 26.13
N PRO A 306 4.90 -1.73 25.46
CA PRO A 306 4.63 -1.61 24.04
C PRO A 306 3.72 -0.40 23.75
N SER A 307 3.98 0.31 22.67
CA SER A 307 3.04 1.28 22.11
C SER A 307 1.72 0.61 21.71
N ASP A 308 0.69 1.42 21.49
CA ASP A 308 -0.67 0.98 21.18
C ASP A 308 -0.77 -0.20 20.21
N ALA A 309 -1.44 -1.27 20.61
CA ALA A 309 -1.50 -2.52 19.85
C ALA A 309 -2.13 -2.37 18.46
N ASN A 310 -3.04 -1.41 18.27
CA ASN A 310 -3.77 -1.16 17.03
C ASN A 310 -3.14 -0.04 16.20
N LEU A 311 -1.89 0.31 16.49
CA LEU A 311 -1.11 1.36 15.83
C LEU A 311 -1.83 2.73 15.88
N GLY A 312 -2.49 3.01 17.00
CA GLY A 312 -3.29 4.22 17.20
C GLY A 312 -2.53 5.53 17.00
N SER A 313 -1.22 5.57 17.24
CA SER A 313 -0.41 6.77 17.02
C SER A 313 -0.31 7.17 15.54
N PHE A 314 -0.40 6.21 14.61
CA PHE A 314 -0.45 6.46 13.16
C PHE A 314 -1.89 6.59 12.67
N HIS A 315 -2.73 5.57 12.93
CA HIS A 315 -4.12 5.55 12.45
C HIS A 315 -4.96 6.68 13.04
N GLY A 316 -4.68 7.09 14.28
CA GLY A 316 -5.32 8.24 14.93
C GLY A 316 -5.02 9.57 14.26
N LEU A 317 -3.92 9.69 13.50
CA LEU A 317 -3.63 10.87 12.68
C LEU A 317 -4.18 10.72 11.25
N ALA A 318 -4.05 9.54 10.66
CA ALA A 318 -4.36 9.30 9.25
C ALA A 318 -5.87 9.11 8.97
N LEU A 319 -6.55 8.24 9.71
CA LEU A 319 -7.94 7.88 9.44
C LEU A 319 -8.93 9.06 9.57
N PRO A 320 -8.78 9.99 10.54
CA PRO A 320 -9.68 11.16 10.61
C PRO A 320 -9.70 12.02 9.35
N LEU A 321 -8.61 11.99 8.57
CA LEU A 321 -8.46 12.73 7.32
C LEU A 321 -8.89 11.86 6.13
N LEU A 322 -8.41 10.63 6.06
CA LEU A 322 -8.73 9.72 4.97
C LEU A 322 -10.24 9.44 4.89
N LYS A 323 -10.92 9.25 6.02
CA LYS A 323 -12.38 9.10 6.10
C LYS A 323 -13.15 10.36 5.71
N ARG A 324 -12.49 11.51 5.53
CA ARG A 324 -13.05 12.75 4.95
C ARG A 324 -12.50 13.02 3.54
N GLY A 325 -12.00 11.99 2.86
CA GLY A 325 -11.56 12.05 1.47
C GLY A 325 -10.26 12.81 1.24
N VAL A 326 -9.55 13.19 2.30
CA VAL A 326 -8.22 13.78 2.20
C VAL A 326 -7.24 12.65 1.83
N PRO A 327 -6.55 12.71 0.68
CA PRO A 327 -5.60 11.68 0.25
C PRO A 327 -4.30 11.83 1.04
N VAL A 328 -4.34 11.43 2.31
CA VAL A 328 -3.23 11.56 3.26
C VAL A 328 -2.13 10.54 2.93
N GLU A 329 -0.89 10.99 2.98
CA GLU A 329 0.28 10.16 2.67
C GLU A 329 1.09 9.83 3.93
N ALA A 330 1.64 8.62 4.02
CA ALA A 330 2.63 8.25 5.04
C ALA A 330 4.03 8.74 4.60
N VAL A 331 4.53 9.81 5.24
CA VAL A 331 5.75 10.52 4.84
C VAL A 331 6.94 10.04 5.66
N GLN A 332 7.84 9.29 5.03
CA GLN A 332 9.02 8.72 5.68
C GLN A 332 10.03 9.79 6.10
N ILE A 333 10.29 9.93 7.41
CA ILE A 333 11.13 11.01 7.94
C ILE A 333 12.63 10.83 7.66
N GLU A 334 13.09 9.59 7.43
CA GLU A 334 14.47 9.26 7.07
C GLU A 334 14.88 9.90 5.74
N SER A 335 13.90 10.16 4.87
CA SER A 335 14.09 10.80 3.56
C SER A 335 13.87 12.32 3.59
N ALA A 336 13.45 12.89 4.72
CA ALA A 336 13.07 14.31 4.81
C ALA A 336 14.19 15.29 4.46
N SER A 337 15.44 14.88 4.64
CA SER A 337 16.62 15.69 4.32
C SER A 337 17.00 15.66 2.84
N ALA A 338 16.39 14.77 2.04
CA ALA A 338 16.62 14.75 0.61
C ALA A 338 16.09 16.04 -0.06
N PRO A 339 16.83 16.63 -1.01
CA PRO A 339 16.40 17.86 -1.69
C PRO A 339 15.00 17.73 -2.30
N GLY A 340 14.15 18.74 -2.08
CA GLY A 340 12.80 18.79 -2.64
C GLY A 340 11.76 17.84 -2.01
N PHE A 341 12.17 16.90 -1.15
CA PHE A 341 11.29 15.84 -0.66
C PHE A 341 10.03 16.37 0.05
N LEU A 342 10.19 17.38 0.91
CA LEU A 342 9.07 17.98 1.65
C LEU A 342 8.27 19.05 0.87
N GLU A 343 8.76 19.53 -0.28
CA GLU A 343 8.18 20.70 -0.99
C GLU A 343 6.76 20.45 -1.51
N ARG A 344 6.46 19.18 -1.82
CA ARG A 344 5.13 18.74 -2.24
C ARG A 344 4.08 18.88 -1.14
N TYR A 345 4.47 18.86 0.13
CA TYR A 345 3.54 18.89 1.25
C TYR A 345 3.25 20.32 1.70
N LYS A 346 2.00 20.60 2.03
CA LYS A 346 1.54 21.88 2.60
C LYS A 346 1.14 21.75 4.05
N LEU A 347 0.70 20.57 4.46
CA LEU A 347 0.31 20.25 5.83
C LEU A 347 0.90 18.90 6.23
N LEU A 348 1.58 18.85 7.37
CA LEU A 348 2.17 17.63 7.92
C LEU A 348 1.71 17.42 9.36
N LEU A 349 1.38 16.18 9.70
CA LEU A 349 1.04 15.76 11.06
C LEU A 349 2.23 15.00 11.65
N LEU A 350 2.55 15.29 12.91
CA LEU A 350 3.62 14.67 13.66
C LEU A 350 3.12 14.22 15.04
N THR A 351 3.55 13.04 15.44
CA THR A 351 3.61 12.59 16.82
C THR A 351 4.90 11.82 17.02
N TYR A 352 5.51 11.94 18.19
CA TYR A 352 6.54 11.03 18.65
C TYR A 352 5.95 9.93 19.54
N GLU A 353 4.65 9.91 19.82
CA GLU A 353 4.03 8.73 20.40
C GLU A 353 4.19 7.53 19.45
N GLY A 354 4.84 6.47 19.93
CA GLY A 354 5.06 5.24 19.18
C GLY A 354 6.07 5.33 18.04
N GLN A 355 6.86 6.41 17.94
CA GLN A 355 8.03 6.50 17.06
C GLN A 355 9.06 7.52 17.58
N LYS A 356 10.29 7.46 17.11
CA LYS A 356 11.33 8.46 17.44
C LYS A 356 12.08 8.90 16.17
N PRO A 357 12.57 10.14 16.12
CA PRO A 357 13.37 10.59 15.00
C PRO A 357 14.74 9.92 15.07
N PRO A 358 15.18 9.16 14.04
CA PRO A 358 16.41 8.39 14.13
C PRO A 358 17.66 9.28 14.14
N LYS A 359 17.56 10.50 13.60
CA LYS A 359 18.67 11.46 13.53
C LYS A 359 18.20 12.92 13.64
N PRO A 360 19.03 13.85 14.14
CA PRO A 360 18.65 15.25 14.33
C PRO A 360 18.38 16.03 13.03
N GLU A 361 18.93 15.61 11.89
CA GLU A 361 18.82 16.34 10.62
C GLU A 361 17.36 16.42 10.12
N PHE A 362 16.52 15.46 10.53
CA PHE A 362 15.08 15.54 10.30
C PHE A 362 14.48 16.83 10.87
N HIS A 363 14.90 17.25 12.07
CA HIS A 363 14.37 18.47 12.68
C HIS A 363 14.85 19.71 11.94
N ASP A 364 16.06 19.69 11.36
CA ASP A 364 16.54 20.77 10.51
C ASP A 364 15.74 20.86 9.20
N ALA A 365 15.44 19.73 8.57
CA ALA A 365 14.60 19.68 7.38
C ALA A 365 13.17 20.16 7.66
N LEU A 366 12.54 19.63 8.71
CA LEU A 366 11.17 19.98 9.08
C LEU A 366 11.07 21.45 9.51
N SER A 367 12.03 21.95 10.30
CA SER A 367 12.03 23.35 10.73
C SER A 367 12.16 24.29 9.53
N ARG A 368 13.07 24.00 8.58
CA ARG A 368 13.19 24.79 7.34
C ARG A 368 11.90 24.78 6.54
N TRP A 369 11.23 23.63 6.43
CA TRP A 369 9.94 23.52 5.73
C TRP A 369 8.85 24.38 6.39
N VAL A 370 8.71 24.33 7.72
CA VAL A 370 7.77 25.19 8.46
C VAL A 370 8.11 26.67 8.26
N MET A 371 9.38 27.04 8.45
CA MET A 371 9.84 28.42 8.29
C MET A 371 9.57 28.99 6.89
N ASN A 372 9.46 28.13 5.88
CA ASN A 372 9.14 28.46 4.49
C ASN A 372 7.65 28.39 4.13
N GLY A 373 6.75 28.23 5.10
CA GLY A 373 5.29 28.30 4.88
C GLY A 373 4.53 27.00 5.12
N GLY A 374 5.20 25.93 5.56
CA GLY A 374 4.54 24.68 5.92
C GLY A 374 3.64 24.81 7.16
N ALA A 375 2.54 24.06 7.19
CA ALA A 375 1.67 23.91 8.35
C ALA A 375 1.95 22.60 9.10
N LEU A 376 2.56 22.68 10.27
CA LEU A 376 2.85 21.51 11.11
C LEU A 376 1.76 21.35 12.18
N VAL A 377 1.17 20.17 12.28
CA VAL A 377 0.25 19.79 13.36
C VAL A 377 0.95 18.74 14.23
N VAL A 378 1.13 19.04 15.52
CA VAL A 378 1.75 18.16 16.51
C VAL A 378 0.70 17.72 17.52
N ILE A 379 0.35 16.44 17.51
CA ILE A 379 -0.58 15.83 18.47
C ILE A 379 0.23 14.86 19.33
N ASP A 380 0.63 15.33 20.50
CA ASP A 380 1.53 14.60 21.40
C ASP A 380 1.37 15.14 22.83
N ASP A 381 1.24 14.24 23.80
CA ASP A 381 1.17 14.55 25.23
C ASP A 381 2.48 14.28 25.99
N ASP A 382 3.55 13.91 25.27
CA ASP A 382 4.89 13.57 25.74
C ASP A 382 4.97 12.41 26.75
N LYS A 383 3.90 11.64 26.94
CA LYS A 383 3.86 10.53 27.92
C LYS A 383 4.45 9.22 27.43
N ASP A 384 4.84 9.15 26.16
CA ASP A 384 5.48 7.97 25.61
C ASP A 384 6.76 7.64 26.42
N PRO A 385 6.83 6.46 27.07
CA PRO A 385 7.98 6.08 27.89
C PRO A 385 9.27 5.99 27.08
N TYR A 386 9.20 5.84 25.76
CA TYR A 386 10.40 5.84 24.91
C TYR A 386 10.98 7.24 24.69
N ASN A 387 10.38 8.31 25.20
CA ASN A 387 11.02 9.63 25.20
C ASN A 387 12.32 9.64 26.03
N SER A 388 12.44 8.73 27.01
CA SER A 388 13.63 8.60 27.86
C SER A 388 14.68 7.60 27.39
N VAL A 389 14.52 6.95 26.22
CA VAL A 389 15.59 6.07 25.69
C VAL A 389 16.85 6.87 25.40
N ARG A 390 18.02 6.26 25.55
CA ARG A 390 19.31 6.92 25.32
C ARG A 390 19.55 7.11 23.83
N GLU A 391 19.30 8.31 23.35
CA GLU A 391 19.42 8.70 21.94
C GLU A 391 19.96 10.13 21.80
N TRP A 392 20.11 10.58 20.56
CA TRP A 392 20.78 11.86 20.26
C TRP A 392 20.15 13.08 20.94
N TRP A 393 18.85 13.09 21.25
CA TRP A 393 18.20 14.28 21.85
C TRP A 393 18.48 14.45 23.34
N ASN A 394 18.86 13.38 24.04
CA ASN A 394 19.12 13.38 25.49
C ASN A 394 20.54 12.91 25.85
N THR A 395 21.42 12.83 24.85
CA THR A 395 22.84 12.54 25.01
C THR A 395 23.65 13.77 24.61
N ALA A 396 24.77 14.01 25.31
CA ALA A 396 25.64 15.15 25.07
C ALA A 396 25.96 15.35 23.57
N PRO A 397 25.86 16.59 23.04
CA PRO A 397 25.74 17.86 23.78
C PRO A 397 24.30 18.21 24.20
N PHE A 398 23.31 17.37 23.91
CA PHE A 398 21.90 17.63 24.22
C PHE A 398 21.46 16.99 25.55
N SER A 399 20.34 17.49 26.08
CA SER A 399 19.76 17.03 27.34
C SER A 399 18.23 17.22 27.36
N TYR A 400 17.57 17.11 26.21
CA TYR A 400 16.12 17.30 26.10
C TYR A 400 15.36 16.12 26.70
N THR A 401 14.20 16.38 27.30
CA THR A 401 13.34 15.30 27.85
C THR A 401 12.62 14.54 26.75
N SER A 402 12.30 15.18 25.63
CA SER A 402 11.70 14.56 24.46
C SER A 402 12.28 15.14 23.17
N PRO A 403 12.27 14.39 22.04
CA PRO A 403 12.71 14.94 20.76
C PRO A 403 11.88 16.17 20.36
N ARG A 404 10.60 16.24 20.73
CA ARG A 404 9.74 17.40 20.46
C ARG A 404 10.33 18.70 21.02
N GLN A 405 10.91 18.69 22.21
CA GLN A 405 11.54 19.88 22.79
C GLN A 405 12.70 20.39 21.92
N HIS A 406 13.50 19.51 21.35
CA HIS A 406 14.54 19.90 20.39
C HIS A 406 13.95 20.54 19.12
N LEU A 407 12.89 19.93 18.56
CA LEU A 407 12.18 20.51 17.40
C LEU A 407 11.61 21.89 17.72
N PHE A 408 10.99 22.05 18.89
CA PHE A 408 10.36 23.30 19.32
C PHE A 408 11.41 24.39 19.56
N GLY A 409 12.56 24.04 20.13
CA GLY A 409 13.71 24.95 20.24
C GLY A 409 14.16 25.49 18.88
N LYS A 410 14.27 24.61 17.86
CA LYS A 410 14.59 25.03 16.48
C LYS A 410 13.51 25.91 15.84
N LEU A 411 12.26 25.74 16.24
CA LEU A 411 11.12 26.53 15.75
C LEU A 411 10.88 27.82 16.56
N GLY A 412 11.65 28.06 17.63
CA GLY A 412 11.46 29.21 18.52
C GLY A 412 10.19 29.13 19.38
N LEU A 413 9.72 27.91 19.69
CA LEU A 413 8.55 27.66 20.51
C LEU A 413 8.95 27.31 21.96
N SER A 414 8.13 27.68 22.93
CA SER A 414 8.34 27.24 24.32
C SER A 414 8.13 25.73 24.44
N PRO A 415 8.85 25.04 25.35
CA PRO A 415 8.69 23.60 25.56
C PRO A 415 7.25 23.16 25.89
N ASP A 416 6.52 24.00 26.64
CA ASP A 416 5.15 23.76 27.11
C ASP A 416 4.07 24.35 26.19
N PHE A 417 4.44 24.78 24.97
CA PHE A 417 3.51 25.36 24.01
C PHE A 417 2.34 24.41 23.69
N ASP A 418 1.11 24.88 23.91
CA ASP A 418 -0.13 24.23 23.46
C ASP A 418 -1.02 25.28 22.76
N GLY A 419 -1.41 25.04 21.51
CA GLY A 419 -2.16 26.04 20.75
C GLY A 419 -1.72 26.17 19.30
N LEU A 420 -1.80 27.37 18.74
CA LEU A 420 -1.41 27.70 17.37
C LEU A 420 -0.44 28.88 17.42
N GLN A 421 0.73 28.75 16.81
CA GLN A 421 1.75 29.80 16.77
C GLN A 421 2.46 29.83 15.43
N LYS A 422 2.78 31.03 14.95
CA LYS A 422 3.59 31.22 13.75
C LYS A 422 5.05 30.83 14.00
N ALA A 423 5.66 30.21 13.02
CA ALA A 423 7.10 29.95 12.97
C ALA A 423 7.60 30.28 11.56
N GLY A 424 8.32 31.39 11.44
CA GLY A 424 8.69 31.97 10.14
C GLY A 424 7.45 32.32 9.31
N LYS A 425 7.38 31.82 8.07
CA LYS A 425 6.24 32.01 7.17
C LYS A 425 5.12 30.98 7.40
N GLY A 426 5.38 29.91 8.15
CA GLY A 426 4.43 28.83 8.42
C GLY A 426 3.82 28.91 9.81
N VAL A 427 3.23 27.78 10.23
CA VAL A 427 2.52 27.66 11.50
C VAL A 427 2.80 26.30 12.14
N VAL A 428 2.75 26.28 13.47
CA VAL A 428 2.70 25.06 14.28
C VAL A 428 1.41 25.08 15.10
N VAL A 429 0.63 24.01 14.99
CA VAL A 429 -0.51 23.72 15.85
C VAL A 429 -0.15 22.56 16.75
N ARG A 430 -0.05 22.78 18.06
CA ARG A 430 0.12 21.72 19.06
C ARG A 430 -1.22 21.46 19.76
N ARG A 431 -1.59 20.19 19.96
CA ARG A 431 -2.55 19.77 21.02
C ARG A 431 -1.93 18.73 21.97
N SER A 432 -2.07 18.93 23.28
CA SER A 432 -1.60 18.03 24.36
C SER A 432 -2.41 16.73 24.47
N LEU A 433 -2.44 15.94 23.42
CA LEU A 433 -3.29 14.75 23.33
C LEU A 433 -2.47 13.58 22.80
N SER A 434 -2.80 12.36 23.24
CA SER A 434 -2.31 11.12 22.63
C SER A 434 -3.18 10.79 21.39
N PRO A 435 -2.64 10.81 20.14
CA PRO A 435 -3.38 10.33 18.98
C PRO A 435 -3.84 8.88 19.14
N ALA A 436 -3.09 8.03 19.85
CA ALA A 436 -3.53 6.67 20.13
C ALA A 436 -4.79 6.64 21.01
N ALA A 437 -4.79 7.35 22.13
CA ALA A 437 -5.93 7.42 23.05
C ALA A 437 -7.19 7.98 22.36
N LEU A 438 -7.03 8.92 21.43
CA LEU A 438 -8.16 9.47 20.64
C LEU A 438 -8.83 8.40 19.78
N THR A 439 -8.13 7.36 19.32
CA THR A 439 -8.76 6.29 18.51
C THR A 439 -9.83 5.50 19.27
N TYR A 440 -9.73 5.45 20.60
CA TYR A 440 -10.67 4.76 21.49
C TYR A 440 -11.90 5.61 21.83
N GLN A 441 -11.90 6.90 21.47
CA GLN A 441 -12.97 7.82 21.79
C GLN A 441 -13.85 8.05 20.56
N ALA A 442 -15.17 8.01 20.73
CA ALA A 442 -16.13 8.27 19.66
C ALA A 442 -15.87 9.63 18.95
N GLU A 443 -15.54 10.67 19.72
CA GLU A 443 -15.28 12.02 19.21
C GLU A 443 -13.79 12.33 19.00
N GLY A 444 -12.90 11.33 19.10
CA GLY A 444 -11.45 11.57 19.06
C GLY A 444 -10.96 12.08 17.71
N ALA A 445 -11.54 11.57 16.61
CA ALA A 445 -11.20 11.99 15.25
C ALA A 445 -11.54 13.47 14.99
N ASP A 446 -12.54 14.01 15.70
CA ASP A 446 -12.95 15.40 15.61
C ASP A 446 -11.91 16.38 16.16
N ALA A 447 -11.17 15.97 17.20
CA ALA A 447 -10.06 16.77 17.73
C ALA A 447 -8.94 16.93 16.69
N ILE A 448 -8.61 15.84 15.98
CA ILE A 448 -7.60 15.84 14.91
C ILE A 448 -8.05 16.72 13.75
N ARG A 449 -9.29 16.55 13.27
CA ARG A 449 -9.86 17.37 12.19
C ARG A 449 -9.86 18.85 12.53
N ARG A 450 -10.20 19.23 13.76
CA ARG A 450 -10.15 20.64 14.22
C ARG A 450 -8.72 21.20 14.15
N ALA A 451 -7.73 20.50 14.70
CA ALA A 451 -6.33 20.96 14.68
C ALA A 451 -5.80 21.13 13.24
N VAL A 452 -6.16 20.22 12.33
CA VAL A 452 -5.78 20.29 10.91
C VAL A 452 -6.47 21.46 10.20
N ARG A 453 -7.77 21.69 10.45
CA ARG A 453 -8.49 22.84 9.89
C ARG A 453 -7.91 24.17 10.37
N ASP A 454 -7.57 24.27 11.67
CA ASP A 454 -6.92 25.45 12.25
C ASP A 454 -5.58 25.75 11.54
N ALA A 455 -4.76 24.71 11.35
CA ALA A 455 -3.47 24.82 10.68
C ALA A 455 -3.62 25.23 9.20
N ALA A 456 -4.53 24.59 8.48
CA ALA A 456 -4.83 24.89 7.08
C ALA A 456 -5.31 26.34 6.90
N ALA A 457 -6.24 26.79 7.76
CA ALA A 457 -6.73 28.16 7.73
C ALA A 457 -5.62 29.19 7.99
N ALA A 458 -4.71 28.92 8.94
CA ALA A 458 -3.61 29.82 9.28
C ALA A 458 -2.61 30.03 8.14
N VAL A 459 -2.41 29.03 7.27
CA VAL A 459 -1.57 29.15 6.05
C VAL A 459 -2.38 29.42 4.77
N ARG A 460 -3.69 29.68 4.90
CA ARG A 460 -4.62 29.91 3.78
C ARG A 460 -4.65 28.76 2.77
N LEU A 461 -4.46 27.52 3.24
CA LEU A 461 -4.65 26.31 2.46
C LEU A 461 -6.16 26.05 2.33
N PRO A 462 -6.74 25.99 1.13
CA PRO A 462 -8.17 25.69 0.95
C PRO A 462 -8.50 24.32 1.54
N TRP A 463 -9.43 24.28 2.50
CA TRP A 463 -9.87 23.04 3.13
C TRP A 463 -11.11 22.49 2.43
N LYS A 464 -11.01 21.25 1.95
CA LYS A 464 -12.11 20.51 1.31
C LYS A 464 -12.18 19.10 1.88
N GLU A 465 -13.39 18.63 2.11
CA GLU A 465 -13.69 17.24 2.48
C GLU A 465 -14.60 16.61 1.43
N THR A 466 -14.43 15.30 1.22
CA THR A 466 -15.28 14.48 0.36
C THR A 466 -15.61 13.16 1.06
N ASN A 467 -16.53 12.37 0.49
CA ASN A 467 -16.80 10.99 0.91
C ASN A 467 -16.29 9.97 -0.13
N SER A 468 -15.42 10.42 -1.04
CA SER A 468 -14.91 9.62 -2.14
C SER A 468 -13.51 10.10 -2.55
N LEU A 469 -12.73 9.16 -3.05
CA LEU A 469 -11.48 9.37 -3.77
C LEU A 469 -11.72 8.95 -5.22
N VAL A 470 -11.45 9.84 -6.17
CA VAL A 470 -11.57 9.60 -7.60
C VAL A 470 -10.34 10.14 -8.31
N LEU A 471 -9.54 9.22 -8.86
CA LEU A 471 -8.29 9.51 -9.54
C LEU A 471 -8.40 9.09 -11.00
N ARG A 472 -8.09 10.00 -11.92
CA ARG A 472 -7.90 9.68 -13.33
C ARG A 472 -6.43 9.39 -13.60
N ARG A 473 -6.14 8.29 -14.29
CA ARG A 473 -4.84 7.90 -14.84
C ARG A 473 -4.99 7.65 -16.34
N GLY A 474 -4.68 8.63 -17.17
CA GLY A 474 -4.94 8.55 -18.61
C GLY A 474 -6.43 8.26 -18.91
N PRO A 475 -6.76 7.19 -19.66
CA PRO A 475 -8.15 6.80 -19.92
C PRO A 475 -8.80 6.05 -18.75
N TYR A 476 -8.04 5.69 -17.71
CA TYR A 476 -8.57 4.94 -16.57
C TYR A 476 -9.06 5.89 -15.46
N VAL A 477 -10.17 5.53 -14.82
CA VAL A 477 -10.71 6.20 -13.64
C VAL A 477 -10.80 5.18 -12.52
N ILE A 478 -10.13 5.47 -11.41
CA ILE A 478 -10.17 4.68 -10.18
C ILE A 478 -11.01 5.44 -9.18
N ALA A 479 -11.99 4.78 -8.59
CA ALA A 479 -12.87 5.40 -7.61
C ALA A 479 -13.08 4.51 -6.38
N ALA A 480 -13.08 5.14 -5.22
CA ALA A 480 -13.40 4.52 -3.95
C ALA A 480 -14.33 5.43 -3.16
N GLY A 481 -15.48 4.91 -2.74
CA GLY A 481 -16.34 5.60 -1.79
C GLY A 481 -16.07 5.14 -0.36
N LEU A 482 -16.04 6.11 0.54
CA LEU A 482 -15.58 5.94 1.91
C LEU A 482 -16.79 5.74 2.83
N ASP A 483 -16.82 4.62 3.55
CA ASP A 483 -17.73 4.43 4.68
C ASP A 483 -17.18 5.17 5.91
N GLU A 484 -17.96 5.24 7.00
CA GLU A 484 -17.58 6.00 8.21
C GLU A 484 -17.21 7.47 7.91
N SER A 485 -17.78 8.00 6.81
CA SER A 485 -17.54 9.35 6.29
C SER A 485 -18.70 10.31 6.61
N SER A 486 -18.58 11.56 6.16
CA SER A 486 -19.56 12.61 6.46
C SER A 486 -20.80 12.40 5.61
N GLN A 487 -21.94 12.15 6.26
CA GLN A 487 -23.22 12.00 5.58
C GLN A 487 -23.73 13.31 4.96
N ALA A 488 -23.14 14.45 5.34
CA ALA A 488 -23.48 15.75 4.79
C ALA A 488 -22.95 15.96 3.36
N VAL A 489 -21.99 15.13 2.91
CA VAL A 489 -21.42 15.23 1.57
C VAL A 489 -22.18 14.31 0.61
N LYS A 490 -22.63 14.85 -0.52
CA LYS A 490 -23.28 14.06 -1.57
C LYS A 490 -22.26 13.13 -2.25
N PRO A 491 -22.63 11.88 -2.57
CA PRO A 491 -21.81 10.98 -3.38
C PRO A 491 -21.35 11.65 -4.68
N TYR A 492 -20.12 11.36 -5.09
CA TYR A 492 -19.61 11.83 -6.38
C TYR A 492 -20.25 11.02 -7.51
N VAL A 493 -20.69 11.69 -8.57
CA VAL A 493 -21.35 11.06 -9.71
C VAL A 493 -20.53 11.30 -10.96
N LEU A 494 -20.04 10.21 -11.55
CA LEU A 494 -19.38 10.20 -12.85
C LEU A 494 -20.43 10.11 -13.94
N ASN A 495 -20.45 11.09 -14.85
CA ASN A 495 -21.27 11.05 -16.06
C ASN A 495 -20.35 10.85 -17.26
N GLY A 496 -20.70 9.94 -18.17
CA GLY A 496 -19.84 9.60 -19.29
C GLY A 496 -20.21 8.27 -19.93
N ARG A 497 -19.21 7.57 -20.46
CA ARG A 497 -19.34 6.23 -21.01
C ARG A 497 -18.17 5.42 -20.49
N TYR A 498 -18.42 4.62 -19.46
CA TYR A 498 -17.37 3.90 -18.74
C TYR A 498 -17.53 2.41 -18.93
N ILE A 499 -16.45 1.70 -19.20
CA ILE A 499 -16.42 0.24 -19.07
C ILE A 499 -15.97 -0.08 -17.64
N ASN A 500 -16.78 -0.85 -16.90
CA ASN A 500 -16.36 -1.35 -15.59
C ASN A 500 -15.45 -2.57 -15.77
N LEU A 501 -14.18 -2.45 -15.37
CA LEU A 501 -13.18 -3.51 -15.52
C LEU A 501 -13.25 -4.57 -14.43
N PHE A 502 -14.05 -4.34 -13.37
CA PHE A 502 -14.44 -5.38 -12.39
C PHE A 502 -15.66 -6.18 -12.83
N ASP A 503 -16.38 -5.73 -13.86
CA ASP A 503 -17.53 -6.46 -14.39
C ASP A 503 -17.05 -7.52 -15.39
N PRO A 504 -17.31 -8.82 -15.18
CA PRO A 504 -16.93 -9.88 -16.11
C PRO A 504 -17.55 -9.71 -17.51
N GLU A 505 -18.65 -8.97 -17.62
CA GLU A 505 -19.31 -8.68 -18.88
C GLU A 505 -18.82 -7.38 -19.52
N LEU A 506 -17.84 -6.69 -18.90
CA LEU A 506 -17.29 -5.41 -19.34
C LEU A 506 -18.37 -4.39 -19.70
N ALA A 507 -19.43 -4.29 -18.89
CA ALA A 507 -20.61 -3.48 -19.19
C ALA A 507 -20.28 -1.98 -19.34
N ILE A 508 -21.04 -1.30 -20.21
CA ILE A 508 -20.96 0.16 -20.35
C ILE A 508 -21.93 0.80 -19.37
N LEU A 509 -21.40 1.71 -18.55
CA LEU A 509 -22.12 2.53 -17.59
C LEU A 509 -22.12 3.98 -18.06
N ASN A 510 -23.30 4.60 -18.10
CA ASN A 510 -23.45 6.00 -18.51
C ASN A 510 -23.39 6.97 -17.32
N THR A 511 -23.78 6.48 -16.15
CA THR A 511 -23.73 7.19 -14.87
C THR A 511 -23.23 6.23 -13.82
N VAL A 512 -22.23 6.65 -13.03
CA VAL A 512 -21.68 5.85 -11.94
C VAL A 512 -21.67 6.68 -10.67
N THR A 513 -22.40 6.21 -9.65
CA THR A 513 -22.43 6.83 -8.33
C THR A 513 -21.38 6.18 -7.44
N VAL A 514 -20.43 6.97 -6.92
CA VAL A 514 -19.40 6.52 -5.99
C VAL A 514 -19.93 6.60 -4.57
N GLY A 515 -20.64 5.54 -4.15
CA GLY A 515 -21.23 5.39 -2.81
C GLY A 515 -20.27 4.77 -1.79
N ALA A 516 -20.64 4.82 -0.51
CA ALA A 516 -19.84 4.21 0.56
C ALA A 516 -19.57 2.72 0.30
N GLY A 517 -18.31 2.30 0.45
CA GLY A 517 -17.87 0.92 0.22
C GLY A 517 -17.64 0.54 -1.25
N THR A 518 -18.02 1.39 -2.21
CA THR A 518 -17.82 1.09 -3.64
C THR A 518 -16.33 1.12 -4.01
N ARG A 519 -15.87 0.15 -4.80
CA ARG A 519 -14.56 0.12 -5.48
C ARG A 519 -14.77 0.01 -6.98
N LEU A 520 -14.06 0.82 -7.76
CA LEU A 520 -14.21 0.85 -9.21
C LEU A 520 -12.87 1.02 -9.88
N LEU A 521 -12.68 0.25 -10.96
CA LEU A 521 -11.69 0.49 -11.99
C LEU A 521 -12.43 0.62 -13.32
N LEU A 522 -12.43 1.81 -13.88
CA LEU A 522 -13.19 2.15 -15.08
C LEU A 522 -12.25 2.52 -16.24
N PHE A 523 -12.63 2.16 -17.46
CA PHE A 523 -12.07 2.73 -18.67
C PHE A 523 -13.06 3.75 -19.26
N ASP A 524 -12.62 5.00 -19.47
CA ASP A 524 -13.43 6.07 -20.04
C ASP A 524 -13.38 6.04 -21.57
N LEU A 525 -14.47 5.60 -22.19
CA LEU A 525 -14.59 5.55 -23.64
C LEU A 525 -14.55 6.94 -24.31
N ASN A 526 -14.80 8.02 -23.57
CA ASN A 526 -14.71 9.37 -24.11
C ASN A 526 -13.26 9.89 -24.13
N ALA A 527 -12.37 9.25 -23.35
CA ALA A 527 -10.94 9.54 -23.35
C ALA A 527 -10.23 8.90 -24.55
N ASP A 528 -10.79 7.83 -25.11
CA ASP A 528 -10.28 7.25 -26.36
C ASP A 528 -10.53 8.23 -27.52
N LYS A 529 -9.42 8.67 -28.13
CA LYS A 529 -9.44 9.57 -29.29
C LYS A 529 -9.14 8.81 -30.58
N SER A 530 -9.12 7.48 -30.53
CA SER A 530 -8.86 6.68 -31.71
C SER A 530 -9.99 6.92 -32.75
N GLY A 531 -9.59 7.18 -33.99
CA GLY A 531 -10.52 7.47 -35.08
C GLY A 531 -11.11 6.20 -35.73
N GLY A 532 -10.64 5.01 -35.32
CA GLY A 532 -10.93 3.72 -35.93
C GLY A 532 -11.11 2.61 -34.88
N GLN A 533 -11.13 1.36 -35.34
CA GLN A 533 -11.32 0.20 -34.47
C GLN A 533 -10.11 -0.04 -33.56
N ARG A 534 -10.38 -0.37 -32.30
CA ARG A 534 -9.36 -0.64 -31.29
C ARG A 534 -9.92 -1.46 -30.13
N VAL A 535 -9.14 -2.38 -29.59
CA VAL A 535 -9.47 -3.03 -28.32
C VAL A 535 -9.27 -2.06 -27.16
N VAL A 536 -10.27 -1.91 -26.30
CA VAL A 536 -10.23 -0.99 -25.14
C VAL A 536 -10.32 -1.69 -23.78
N ALA A 537 -10.80 -2.93 -23.76
CA ALA A 537 -10.82 -3.78 -22.57
C ALA A 537 -10.85 -5.26 -22.98
N ALA A 538 -10.16 -6.12 -22.24
CA ALA A 538 -10.12 -7.55 -22.54
C ALA A 538 -9.83 -8.42 -21.31
N ALA A 539 -10.68 -9.43 -21.07
CA ALA A 539 -10.44 -10.58 -20.20
C ALA A 539 -9.57 -11.65 -20.88
N ALA A 540 -8.52 -11.20 -21.54
CA ALA A 540 -7.57 -12.01 -22.30
C ALA A 540 -6.37 -11.15 -22.67
N ARG A 541 -5.26 -11.78 -23.03
CA ARG A 541 -4.11 -11.09 -23.62
C ARG A 541 -4.40 -10.79 -25.09
N VAL A 542 -4.24 -9.53 -25.47
CA VAL A 542 -4.43 -9.05 -26.85
C VAL A 542 -3.09 -8.64 -27.44
N ARG A 543 -2.85 -9.02 -28.70
CA ARG A 543 -1.61 -8.73 -29.44
C ARG A 543 -1.91 -8.46 -30.91
N ASP A 544 -0.95 -7.85 -31.60
CA ASP A 544 -0.94 -7.73 -33.06
C ASP A 544 -2.22 -7.08 -33.64
N GLU A 545 -2.72 -6.02 -33.00
CA GLU A 545 -3.86 -5.25 -33.52
C GLU A 545 -3.51 -4.62 -34.87
N THR A 546 -4.30 -4.92 -35.90
CA THR A 546 -4.18 -4.33 -37.23
C THR A 546 -5.54 -3.84 -37.74
N THR A 547 -5.53 -2.70 -38.41
CA THR A 547 -6.72 -2.11 -39.03
C THR A 547 -6.42 -1.82 -40.50
N ASN A 548 -7.32 -2.24 -41.38
CA ASN A 548 -7.40 -1.76 -42.76
C ASN A 548 -8.85 -1.29 -43.07
N ALA A 549 -9.11 -0.85 -44.30
CA ALA A 549 -10.39 -0.27 -44.68
C ALA A 549 -11.62 -1.20 -44.52
N LYS A 550 -11.42 -2.52 -44.42
CA LYS A 550 -12.49 -3.52 -44.38
C LYS A 550 -12.41 -4.46 -43.17
N VAL A 551 -11.23 -4.62 -42.58
CA VAL A 551 -10.96 -5.62 -41.55
C VAL A 551 -10.21 -5.00 -40.38
N PHE A 552 -10.70 -5.27 -39.17
CA PHE A 552 -9.97 -5.11 -37.94
C PHE A 552 -9.60 -6.50 -37.42
N SER A 553 -8.33 -6.73 -37.08
CA SER A 553 -7.89 -8.01 -36.56
C SER A 553 -6.92 -7.87 -35.40
N PHE A 554 -6.88 -8.89 -34.56
CA PHE A 554 -5.95 -9.01 -33.44
C PHE A 554 -5.80 -10.48 -33.05
N ARG A 555 -4.74 -10.81 -32.34
CA ARG A 555 -4.54 -12.13 -31.73
C ARG A 555 -4.93 -12.10 -30.27
N VAL A 556 -5.56 -13.18 -29.81
CA VAL A 556 -6.03 -13.33 -28.43
C VAL A 556 -5.65 -14.69 -27.85
N ASP A 557 -5.19 -14.69 -26.61
CA ASP A 557 -4.88 -15.86 -25.79
C ASP A 557 -5.13 -15.55 -24.31
N GLY A 558 -5.25 -16.58 -23.49
CA GLY A 558 -5.46 -16.40 -22.06
C GLY A 558 -5.32 -17.69 -21.28
N ILE A 559 -5.89 -17.71 -20.08
CA ILE A 559 -5.89 -18.91 -19.25
C ILE A 559 -6.88 -19.91 -19.86
N GLY A 560 -6.38 -21.07 -20.29
CA GLY A 560 -7.17 -22.06 -21.04
C GLY A 560 -8.45 -22.46 -20.31
N GLY A 561 -9.58 -22.44 -21.03
CA GLY A 561 -10.89 -22.86 -20.50
C GLY A 561 -11.56 -21.84 -19.57
N THR A 562 -11.00 -20.64 -19.41
CA THR A 562 -11.67 -19.51 -18.78
C THR A 562 -12.50 -18.74 -19.82
N ASN A 563 -13.44 -17.91 -19.34
CA ASN A 563 -14.22 -17.05 -20.23
C ASN A 563 -13.36 -15.88 -20.71
N GLY A 564 -13.32 -15.67 -22.03
CA GLY A 564 -12.74 -14.51 -22.67
C GLY A 564 -13.84 -13.52 -23.08
N VAL A 565 -13.64 -12.25 -22.75
CA VAL A 565 -14.51 -11.14 -23.15
C VAL A 565 -13.64 -10.01 -23.66
N VAL A 566 -13.90 -9.52 -24.86
CA VAL A 566 -13.15 -8.40 -25.47
C VAL A 566 -14.13 -7.31 -25.86
N ARG A 567 -13.78 -6.06 -25.58
CA ARG A 567 -14.54 -4.88 -26.00
C ARG A 567 -13.74 -4.03 -26.97
N VAL A 568 -14.31 -3.83 -28.15
CA VAL A 568 -13.71 -3.10 -29.27
C VAL A 568 -14.53 -1.85 -29.54
N VAL A 569 -13.90 -0.69 -29.62
CA VAL A 569 -14.55 0.52 -30.12
C VAL A 569 -14.75 0.37 -31.62
N SER A 570 -15.97 0.61 -32.11
CA SER A 570 -16.26 0.58 -33.55
C SER A 570 -17.38 1.54 -33.91
N LYS A 571 -17.24 2.23 -35.05
CA LYS A 571 -18.26 3.17 -35.57
C LYS A 571 -19.44 2.46 -36.22
N SER A 572 -19.20 1.28 -36.80
CA SER A 572 -20.21 0.47 -37.47
C SER A 572 -20.25 -0.93 -36.86
N ALA A 573 -21.40 -1.58 -37.01
CA ALA A 573 -21.52 -3.00 -36.68
C ALA A 573 -20.69 -3.83 -37.68
N PRO A 574 -19.95 -4.85 -37.22
CA PRO A 574 -19.31 -5.80 -38.12
C PRO A 574 -20.38 -6.63 -38.85
N ARG A 575 -20.13 -6.96 -40.11
CA ARG A 575 -20.94 -7.89 -40.90
C ARG A 575 -20.66 -9.34 -40.51
N GLU A 576 -19.42 -9.61 -40.14
CA GLU A 576 -18.94 -10.93 -39.75
C GLU A 576 -17.79 -10.79 -38.75
N ILE A 577 -17.75 -11.69 -37.77
CA ILE A 577 -16.62 -11.84 -36.86
C ILE A 577 -16.17 -13.29 -36.94
N GLN A 578 -14.88 -13.52 -37.09
CA GLN A 578 -14.27 -14.85 -37.07
C GLN A 578 -13.28 -14.98 -35.91
N ILE A 579 -13.26 -16.15 -35.27
CA ILE A 579 -12.24 -16.55 -34.31
C ILE A 579 -11.60 -17.85 -34.81
N GLY A 580 -10.30 -17.82 -35.11
CA GLY A 580 -9.57 -18.98 -35.64
C GLY A 580 -10.11 -19.46 -36.99
N GLY A 581 -10.56 -18.52 -37.83
CA GLY A 581 -11.17 -18.81 -39.14
C GLY A 581 -12.60 -19.37 -39.08
N LYS A 582 -13.24 -19.41 -37.91
CA LYS A 582 -14.64 -19.82 -37.76
C LYS A 582 -15.51 -18.61 -37.45
N VAL A 583 -16.60 -18.46 -38.20
CA VAL A 583 -17.62 -17.43 -37.94
C VAL A 583 -18.21 -17.67 -36.55
N VAL A 584 -18.28 -16.62 -35.73
CA VAL A 584 -18.86 -16.70 -34.39
C VAL A 584 -20.39 -16.68 -34.45
N ASP A 585 -21.04 -17.33 -33.49
CA ASP A 585 -22.48 -17.27 -33.37
C ASP A 585 -22.96 -15.87 -32.97
N SER A 586 -24.16 -15.48 -33.42
CA SER A 586 -24.76 -14.18 -33.08
C SER A 586 -24.92 -13.93 -31.56
N SER A 587 -25.02 -14.99 -30.75
CA SER A 587 -25.06 -14.91 -29.28
C SER A 587 -23.71 -14.58 -28.65
N GLN A 588 -22.61 -14.77 -29.38
CA GLN A 588 -21.25 -14.54 -28.88
C GLN A 588 -20.82 -13.09 -28.97
N TYR A 589 -21.57 -12.22 -29.65
CA TYR A 589 -21.24 -10.81 -29.69
C TYR A 589 -22.46 -9.90 -29.69
N ASP A 590 -22.26 -8.67 -29.22
CA ASP A 590 -23.24 -7.60 -29.34
C ASP A 590 -22.56 -6.32 -29.83
N PHE A 591 -23.27 -5.55 -30.68
CA PHE A 591 -22.85 -4.20 -31.05
C PHE A 591 -23.83 -3.19 -30.44
N ALA A 592 -23.35 -2.45 -29.45
CA ALA A 592 -24.14 -1.44 -28.77
C ALA A 592 -23.25 -0.28 -28.33
N GLN A 593 -23.82 0.93 -28.34
CA GLN A 593 -23.18 2.15 -27.89
C GLN A 593 -21.81 2.43 -28.58
N GLY A 594 -21.67 2.05 -29.86
CA GLY A 594 -20.42 2.24 -30.62
C GLY A 594 -19.28 1.33 -30.15
N THR A 595 -19.61 0.16 -29.62
CA THR A 595 -18.65 -0.88 -29.24
C THR A 595 -19.16 -2.26 -29.65
N VAL A 596 -18.25 -3.14 -30.05
CA VAL A 596 -18.50 -4.58 -30.16
C VAL A 596 -18.00 -5.22 -28.87
N ARG A 597 -18.85 -6.00 -28.21
CA ARG A 597 -18.43 -6.90 -27.12
C ARG A 597 -18.48 -8.33 -27.65
N LEU A 598 -17.35 -9.03 -27.60
CA LEU A 598 -17.16 -10.39 -28.09
C LEU A 598 -16.88 -11.33 -26.91
N ARG A 599 -17.51 -12.51 -26.91
CA ARG A 599 -17.38 -13.56 -25.89
C ARG A 599 -16.92 -14.88 -26.51
N PHE A 600 -15.97 -15.53 -25.85
CA PHE A 600 -15.38 -16.79 -26.30
C PHE A 600 -14.76 -17.53 -25.11
N LEU A 601 -14.26 -18.75 -25.33
CA LEU A 601 -13.43 -19.46 -24.36
C LEU A 601 -11.96 -19.18 -24.67
N ASN A 602 -11.20 -18.79 -23.64
CA ASN A 602 -9.77 -18.55 -23.78
C ASN A 602 -9.03 -19.85 -24.13
N THR A 603 -8.05 -19.71 -25.01
CA THR A 603 -7.11 -20.76 -25.41
C THR A 603 -5.69 -20.37 -24.99
N ILE A 604 -4.86 -21.38 -24.74
CA ILE A 604 -3.43 -21.19 -24.41
C ILE A 604 -2.67 -20.70 -25.65
N GLU A 605 -3.05 -21.22 -26.82
CA GLU A 605 -2.47 -20.79 -28.09
C GLU A 605 -3.13 -19.51 -28.60
N PRO A 606 -2.36 -18.54 -29.14
CA PRO A 606 -2.92 -17.32 -29.69
C PRO A 606 -3.78 -17.59 -30.92
N THR A 607 -5.04 -17.19 -30.84
CA THR A 607 -6.03 -17.33 -31.91
C THR A 607 -6.28 -15.99 -32.59
N LEU A 608 -6.36 -15.98 -33.92
CA LEU A 608 -6.67 -14.77 -34.69
C LEU A 608 -8.17 -14.45 -34.58
N VAL A 609 -8.49 -13.20 -34.27
CA VAL A 609 -9.84 -12.62 -34.36
C VAL A 609 -9.87 -11.64 -35.52
N GLU A 610 -10.88 -11.75 -36.37
CA GLU A 610 -11.09 -10.86 -37.52
C GLU A 610 -12.51 -10.33 -37.52
N MET A 611 -12.68 -9.02 -37.67
CA MET A 611 -13.96 -8.33 -37.75
C MET A 611 -14.07 -7.63 -39.10
N TYR A 612 -15.05 -8.01 -39.91
CA TYR A 612 -15.28 -7.52 -41.27
C TYR A 612 -16.39 -6.46 -41.28
N PHE A 613 -16.17 -5.28 -41.87
CA PHE A 613 -17.10 -4.12 -41.86
C PHE A 613 -17.66 -3.73 -43.23
#